data_AF-N1VXR4-F1
#
_entry.id   AF-N1VXR4-F1
#
_cell.length_a   1.000
_cell.length_b   1.000
_cell.length_c   1.000
_cell.angle_alpha   90.00
_cell.angle_beta   90.00
_cell.angle_gamma   90.00
#
_symmetry.space_group_name_H-M   'P 1'
#
loop_
_entity.id
_entity.type
_entity.pdbx_description
1 polymer ?
#
loop_
_entity_poly.entity_id
_entity_poly.type
_entity_poly.pdbx_seq_one_letter_code
_entity_poly.pdbx_strand_id
1 'polypeptide(L)'
;MKKVTIKSFLFFKIILICFLIQCESVKRYSRNRIHDTADIFTIGIEKENIGANFFFWCLGGGLTISSSTRGIGMRDGHFGIYEINDNSNLDIFPLVRKDSPANKIGISNILINSNGHKQLHPQDRTKEKDYQIVNILTIFPIPSIPESKRKVAYCNSPVKIEASLGLYFGVRFGFNLSELLDLIVGYSTLDILNDDEID
;
A
#
# COMPACT_ATOMS: atom_id res chain seq x y z
N MET A 1 -5.05 -53.17 -32.42
CA MET A 1 -5.33 -52.33 -31.22
C MET A 1 -5.15 -50.87 -31.59
N LYS A 2 -6.25 -50.09 -31.66
CA LYS A 2 -6.20 -48.67 -32.03
C LYS A 2 -5.62 -47.84 -30.87
N LYS A 3 -4.59 -47.04 -31.15
CA LYS A 3 -4.03 -46.01 -30.26
C LYS A 3 -5.09 -44.93 -29.97
N VAL A 4 -6.01 -45.20 -29.06
CA VAL A 4 -6.97 -44.23 -28.52
C VAL A 4 -6.76 -44.17 -27.02
N THR A 5 -5.74 -43.45 -26.58
CA THR A 5 -5.49 -43.34 -25.13
C THR A 5 -4.91 -41.99 -24.73
N ILE A 6 -4.00 -41.41 -25.52
CA ILE A 6 -3.27 -40.20 -25.08
C ILE A 6 -4.10 -38.91 -25.17
N LYS A 7 -4.89 -38.70 -26.24
CA LYS A 7 -5.70 -37.47 -26.40
C LYS A 7 -6.89 -37.38 -25.44
N SER A 8 -7.52 -38.52 -25.13
CA SER A 8 -8.66 -38.59 -24.20
C SER A 8 -8.23 -38.28 -22.76
N PHE A 9 -7.05 -38.75 -22.36
CA PHE A 9 -6.52 -38.53 -21.00
C PHE A 9 -6.13 -37.07 -20.73
N LEU A 10 -5.61 -36.36 -21.73
CA LEU A 10 -5.30 -34.93 -21.63
C LEU A 10 -6.58 -34.10 -21.48
N PHE A 11 -7.60 -34.41 -22.27
CA PHE A 11 -8.89 -33.73 -22.21
C PHE A 11 -9.56 -33.88 -20.84
N PHE A 12 -9.55 -35.09 -20.28
CA PHE A 12 -10.07 -35.35 -18.94
C PHE A 12 -9.32 -34.58 -17.84
N LYS A 13 -7.97 -34.50 -17.93
CA LYS A 13 -7.16 -33.70 -17.01
C LYS A 13 -7.49 -32.20 -17.09
N ILE A 14 -7.69 -31.67 -18.30
CA ILE A 14 -8.07 -30.26 -18.49
C ILE A 14 -9.45 -29.99 -17.87
N ILE A 15 -10.44 -30.87 -18.11
CA ILE A 15 -11.77 -30.73 -17.51
C ILE A 15 -11.69 -30.76 -15.99
N LEU A 16 -10.92 -31.70 -15.41
CA LEU A 16 -10.74 -31.81 -13.97
C LEU A 16 -10.10 -30.54 -13.39
N ILE A 17 -9.05 -30.01 -14.03
CA ILE A 17 -8.40 -28.75 -13.62
C ILE A 17 -9.38 -27.58 -13.71
N CYS A 18 -10.15 -27.46 -14.80
CA CYS A 18 -11.17 -26.42 -14.94
C CYS A 18 -12.23 -26.52 -13.84
N PHE A 19 -12.63 -27.73 -13.44
CA PHE A 19 -13.61 -27.93 -12.37
C PHE A 19 -13.04 -27.53 -11.00
N LEU A 20 -11.76 -27.85 -10.74
CA LEU A 20 -11.06 -27.47 -9.50
C LEU A 20 -10.87 -25.95 -9.41
N ILE A 21 -10.59 -25.26 -10.53
CA ILE A 21 -10.49 -23.79 -10.58
C ILE A 21 -11.83 -23.11 -10.27
N GLN A 22 -12.96 -23.78 -10.54
CA GLN A 22 -14.29 -23.22 -10.25
C GLN A 22 -14.70 -23.34 -8.77
N CYS A 23 -13.98 -24.13 -7.97
CA CYS A 23 -14.24 -24.28 -6.55
C CYS A 23 -14.01 -22.95 -5.82
N GLU A 24 -14.95 -22.57 -4.96
CA GLU A 24 -14.91 -21.28 -4.25
C GLU A 24 -13.65 -21.12 -3.39
N SER A 25 -13.19 -22.22 -2.78
CA SER A 25 -11.95 -22.25 -1.99
C SER A 25 -10.72 -21.94 -2.85
N VAL A 26 -10.65 -22.47 -4.07
CA VAL A 26 -9.52 -22.21 -4.99
C VAL A 26 -9.58 -20.78 -5.52
N LYS A 27 -10.78 -20.26 -5.81
CA LYS A 27 -10.98 -18.86 -6.21
C LYS A 27 -10.54 -17.90 -5.12
N ARG A 28 -10.98 -18.13 -3.88
CA ARG A 28 -10.64 -17.28 -2.73
C ARG A 28 -9.15 -17.32 -2.44
N TYR A 29 -8.58 -18.52 -2.35
CA TYR A 29 -7.14 -18.68 -2.17
C TYR A 29 -6.36 -17.94 -3.28
N SER A 30 -6.74 -18.12 -4.54
CA SER A 30 -6.06 -17.44 -5.65
C SER A 30 -6.24 -15.92 -5.59
N ARG A 31 -7.43 -15.44 -5.21
CA ARG A 31 -7.74 -14.01 -5.06
C ARG A 31 -6.87 -13.38 -3.97
N ASN A 32 -6.79 -14.00 -2.80
CA ASN A 32 -5.92 -13.57 -1.70
C ASN A 32 -4.46 -13.48 -2.15
N ARG A 33 -3.92 -14.54 -2.77
CA ARG A 33 -2.52 -14.51 -3.23
C ARG A 33 -2.25 -13.46 -4.33
N ILE A 34 -3.22 -13.19 -5.20
CA ILE A 34 -3.14 -12.10 -6.19
C ILE A 34 -3.14 -10.74 -5.48
N HIS A 35 -3.94 -10.62 -4.42
CA HIS A 35 -4.05 -9.43 -3.60
C HIS A 35 -2.72 -9.14 -2.88
N ASP A 36 -2.12 -10.08 -2.17
CA ASP A 36 -0.82 -9.87 -1.52
C ASP A 36 0.25 -9.53 -2.56
N THR A 37 0.23 -10.22 -3.72
CA THR A 37 1.18 -9.95 -4.80
C THR A 37 1.08 -8.50 -5.31
N ALA A 38 -0.14 -7.96 -5.39
CA ALA A 38 -0.36 -6.58 -5.81
C ALA A 38 0.08 -5.55 -4.74
N ASP A 39 0.09 -5.95 -3.47
CA ASP A 39 0.46 -5.10 -2.32
C ASP A 39 1.98 -5.05 -2.13
N ILE A 40 2.73 -6.03 -2.67
CA ILE A 40 4.20 -6.07 -2.64
C ILE A 40 4.82 -4.87 -3.36
N PHE A 41 4.31 -4.48 -4.52
CA PHE A 41 4.97 -3.49 -5.37
C PHE A 41 4.25 -2.15 -5.34
N THR A 42 5.04 -1.09 -5.24
CA THR A 42 4.59 0.28 -5.50
C THR A 42 5.34 0.83 -6.70
N ILE A 43 4.62 1.40 -7.64
CA ILE A 43 5.17 2.10 -8.80
C ILE A 43 4.28 3.30 -9.12
N GLY A 44 4.89 4.47 -9.34
CA GLY A 44 4.12 5.63 -9.70
C GLY A 44 4.93 6.71 -10.39
N ILE A 45 4.21 7.55 -11.12
CA ILE A 45 4.73 8.75 -11.77
C ILE A 45 4.13 9.95 -11.06
N GLU A 46 4.98 10.92 -10.72
CA GLU A 46 4.66 12.10 -9.92
C GLU A 46 4.88 13.35 -10.75
N LYS A 47 4.06 14.38 -10.58
CA LYS A 47 4.18 15.67 -11.26
C LYS A 47 4.45 16.77 -10.24
N GLU A 48 5.31 17.72 -10.60
CA GLU A 48 5.72 18.84 -9.74
C GLU A 48 6.47 18.36 -8.48
N ASN A 49 7.34 17.35 -8.66
CA ASN A 49 8.28 16.89 -7.63
C ASN A 49 9.73 17.08 -8.10
N ILE A 50 10.52 17.83 -7.33
CA ILE A 50 11.95 18.03 -7.56
C ILE A 50 12.72 17.53 -6.35
N GLY A 51 13.61 16.57 -6.55
CA GLY A 51 14.50 16.04 -5.52
C GLY A 51 14.39 14.52 -5.37
N ALA A 52 14.86 14.01 -4.23
CA ALA A 52 14.89 12.58 -3.94
C ALA A 52 14.43 12.30 -2.50
N ASN A 53 13.66 11.24 -2.32
CA ASN A 53 13.27 10.71 -1.01
C ASN A 53 13.50 9.21 -0.93
N PHE A 54 13.78 8.75 0.27
CA PHE A 54 13.88 7.34 0.61
C PHE A 54 13.13 7.08 1.92
N PHE A 55 12.38 5.99 1.96
CA PHE A 55 11.61 5.53 3.11
C PHE A 55 11.93 4.08 3.37
N PHE A 56 12.22 3.78 4.62
CA PHE A 56 12.27 2.44 5.19
C PHE A 56 11.26 2.40 6.34
N TRP A 57 10.14 1.73 6.11
CA TRP A 57 9.00 1.67 7.03
C TRP A 57 8.49 3.09 7.35
N CYS A 58 8.39 3.51 8.62
CA CYS A 58 8.08 4.89 8.98
C CYS A 58 9.30 5.79 9.22
N LEU A 59 10.47 5.32 8.78
CA LEU A 59 11.70 6.09 8.81
C LEU A 59 12.09 6.41 7.38
N GLY A 60 11.85 7.64 6.96
CA GLY A 60 12.30 8.11 5.68
C GLY A 60 12.57 9.58 5.67
N GLY A 61 12.77 10.13 4.49
CA GLY A 61 13.09 11.52 4.28
C GLY A 61 13.95 11.68 3.06
N GLY A 62 14.35 12.91 2.82
CA GLY A 62 15.13 13.24 1.66
C GLY A 62 15.27 14.74 1.50
N LEU A 63 15.48 15.13 0.25
CA LEU A 63 15.56 16.51 -0.17
C LEU A 63 14.57 16.63 -1.32
N THR A 64 13.33 17.05 -1.02
CA THR A 64 12.35 17.36 -2.08
C THR A 64 11.73 18.74 -1.90
N ILE A 65 11.55 19.40 -3.03
CA ILE A 65 10.75 20.61 -3.20
C ILE A 65 9.49 20.15 -3.94
N SER A 66 8.37 20.18 -3.24
CA SER A 66 7.09 19.64 -3.71
C SER A 66 5.96 20.54 -3.25
N SER A 67 5.27 21.17 -4.19
CA SER A 67 4.07 21.98 -3.94
C SER A 67 2.87 21.30 -4.60
N SER A 68 1.97 20.72 -3.82
CA SER A 68 0.74 20.07 -4.35
C SER A 68 1.03 18.95 -5.36
N THR A 69 2.08 18.18 -5.12
CA THR A 69 2.51 17.10 -6.02
C THR A 69 1.42 16.03 -6.10
N ARG A 70 1.08 15.63 -7.32
CA ARG A 70 0.15 14.53 -7.57
C ARG A 70 0.86 13.45 -8.36
N GLY A 71 0.50 12.21 -8.11
CA GLY A 71 0.98 11.09 -8.88
C GLY A 71 -0.12 10.14 -9.29
N ILE A 72 0.18 9.35 -10.31
CA ILE A 72 -0.63 8.22 -10.77
C ILE A 72 0.23 6.97 -10.69
N GLY A 73 -0.34 5.86 -10.24
CA GLY A 73 0.43 4.64 -10.07
C GLY A 73 -0.30 3.56 -9.30
N MET A 74 0.39 2.45 -9.13
CA MET A 74 0.00 1.36 -8.24
C MET A 74 0.74 1.55 -6.92
N ARG A 75 -0.01 1.56 -5.81
CA ARG A 75 0.53 1.61 -4.47
C ARG A 75 -0.35 0.74 -3.59
N ASP A 76 0.25 -0.17 -2.84
CA ASP A 76 -0.45 -0.99 -1.85
C ASP A 76 -1.70 -1.69 -2.45
N GLY A 77 -1.53 -2.32 -3.62
CA GLY A 77 -2.62 -3.02 -4.33
C GLY A 77 -3.61 -2.15 -5.10
N HIS A 78 -3.44 -0.83 -5.04
CA HIS A 78 -4.36 0.12 -5.62
C HIS A 78 -3.73 0.91 -6.76
N PHE A 79 -4.32 0.79 -7.94
CA PHE A 79 -4.02 1.69 -9.05
C PHE A 79 -4.90 2.93 -8.99
N GLY A 80 -4.31 4.12 -8.94
CA GLY A 80 -5.08 5.36 -8.88
C GLY A 80 -4.23 6.61 -8.84
N ILE A 81 -4.91 7.72 -8.58
CA ILE A 81 -4.29 9.03 -8.38
C ILE A 81 -4.08 9.22 -6.87
N TYR A 82 -2.87 9.59 -6.50
CA TYR A 82 -2.46 9.88 -5.13
C TYR A 82 -1.94 11.30 -5.05
N GLU A 83 -2.12 11.91 -3.89
CA GLU A 83 -1.55 13.20 -3.57
C GLU A 83 -0.36 13.00 -2.63
N ILE A 84 0.70 13.71 -2.96
CA ILE A 84 1.97 13.70 -2.28
C ILE A 84 2.10 15.05 -1.64
N ASN A 85 2.25 15.06 -0.31
CA ASN A 85 2.35 16.32 0.41
C ASN A 85 1.07 17.17 0.32
N ASP A 86 -0.11 16.54 0.27
CA ASP A 86 -1.32 17.31 0.59
C ASP A 86 -1.21 17.79 2.04
N ASN A 87 -1.69 19.00 2.28
CA ASN A 87 -1.90 19.62 3.60
C ASN A 87 -2.98 18.85 4.38
N SER A 88 -2.87 17.53 4.39
CA SER A 88 -3.76 16.61 5.06
C SER A 88 -3.57 16.82 6.55
N ASN A 89 -4.60 17.43 7.16
CA ASN A 89 -5.07 17.35 8.54
C ASN A 89 -4.32 16.38 9.46
N LEU A 90 -3.01 16.58 9.65
CA LEU A 90 -2.31 16.09 10.81
C LEU A 90 -2.79 16.98 11.93
N ASP A 91 -3.81 16.51 12.61
CA ASP A 91 -4.31 17.13 13.81
C ASP A 91 -3.24 16.90 14.89
N ILE A 92 -2.21 17.75 14.89
CA ILE A 92 -1.10 17.66 15.85
C ILE A 92 -1.61 17.92 17.29
N PHE A 93 -2.87 18.40 17.43
CA PHE A 93 -3.55 18.66 18.70
C PHE A 93 -5.00 18.14 18.73
N PRO A 94 -5.23 16.81 18.78
CA PRO A 94 -6.58 16.27 18.94
C PRO A 94 -7.19 16.60 20.33
N LEU A 95 -6.35 17.05 21.28
CA LEU A 95 -6.76 17.40 22.65
C LEU A 95 -7.35 18.82 22.79
N VAL A 96 -7.19 19.71 21.79
CA VAL A 96 -7.47 21.15 22.00
C VAL A 96 -8.56 21.72 21.09
N ARG A 97 -8.84 21.18 19.91
CA ARG A 97 -9.85 21.79 19.01
C ARG A 97 -10.59 20.78 18.15
N LYS A 98 -11.92 20.83 18.24
CA LYS A 98 -12.87 20.06 17.42
C LYS A 98 -12.93 20.54 15.95
N ASP A 99 -12.33 21.71 15.66
CA ASP A 99 -12.40 22.41 14.37
C ASP A 99 -11.02 23.00 13.94
N SER A 100 -9.90 22.38 14.33
CA SER A 100 -8.56 22.99 14.16
C SER A 100 -8.03 23.00 12.72
N PRO A 101 -7.36 24.09 12.28
CA PRO A 101 -6.92 24.27 10.90
C PRO A 101 -5.75 23.33 10.55
N ALA A 102 -5.85 22.72 9.37
CA ALA A 102 -4.87 21.84 8.75
C ALA A 102 -3.41 22.33 8.95
N ASN A 103 -2.62 21.59 9.72
CA ASN A 103 -1.18 21.84 9.78
C ASN A 103 -0.56 21.44 8.45
N LYS A 104 -0.12 22.45 7.71
CA LYS A 104 0.61 22.29 6.45
C LYS A 104 1.98 21.66 6.74
N ILE A 105 2.19 20.41 6.33
CA ILE A 105 3.56 19.91 6.18
C ILE A 105 4.20 20.79 5.09
N GLY A 106 5.37 21.36 5.38
CA GLY A 106 5.98 22.39 4.55
C GLY A 106 6.20 21.97 3.08
N ILE A 107 6.31 22.97 2.20
CA ILE A 107 6.61 22.81 0.76
C ILE A 107 7.99 22.22 0.45
N SER A 108 8.83 22.08 1.48
CA SER A 108 10.20 21.62 1.39
C SER A 108 10.46 20.57 2.47
N ASN A 109 10.72 19.36 2.00
CA ASN A 109 11.10 18.22 2.79
C ASN A 109 12.61 18.23 2.88
N ILE A 110 13.14 19.08 3.75
CA ILE A 110 14.56 19.10 4.09
C ILE A 110 14.69 18.20 5.32
N LEU A 111 15.21 16.99 5.11
CA LEU A 111 15.45 15.98 6.15
C LEU A 111 14.18 15.23 6.66
N ILE A 112 14.49 14.25 7.51
CA ILE A 112 13.72 13.09 7.97
C ILE A 112 12.21 13.36 8.12
N ASN A 113 11.41 12.52 7.47
CA ASN A 113 9.99 12.26 7.69
C ASN A 113 9.06 13.45 7.43
N SER A 114 9.15 14.02 6.24
CA SER A 114 8.33 15.18 5.83
C SER A 114 7.41 14.88 4.64
N ASN A 115 7.26 13.62 4.24
CA ASN A 115 6.38 13.24 3.12
C ASN A 115 5.23 12.36 3.57
N GLY A 116 4.00 12.81 3.32
CA GLY A 116 2.76 12.05 3.51
C GLY A 116 2.16 11.67 2.15
N HIS A 117 1.57 10.48 2.07
CA HIS A 117 0.90 9.99 0.86
C HIS A 117 -0.53 9.62 1.18
N LYS A 118 -1.46 10.16 0.40
CA LYS A 118 -2.89 9.88 0.53
C LYS A 118 -3.49 9.55 -0.82
N GLN A 119 -4.29 8.49 -0.85
CA GLN A 119 -5.11 8.17 -2.01
C GLN A 119 -6.32 9.12 -2.06
N LEU A 120 -6.60 9.73 -3.21
CA LEU A 120 -7.72 10.66 -3.36
C LEU A 120 -9.09 9.98 -3.20
N HIS A 121 -9.16 8.72 -3.62
CA HIS A 121 -10.35 7.87 -3.52
C HIS A 121 -9.95 6.51 -2.94
N PRO A 122 -9.87 6.37 -1.60
CA PRO A 122 -9.57 5.08 -0.98
C PRO A 122 -10.66 4.07 -1.35
N GLN A 123 -10.24 2.86 -1.69
CA GLN A 123 -11.14 1.75 -2.00
C GLN A 123 -11.37 0.89 -0.75
N ASP A 124 -12.53 0.22 -0.69
CA ASP A 124 -12.99 -0.61 0.44
C ASP A 124 -12.07 -1.78 0.82
N ARG A 125 -11.07 -2.10 -0.01
CA ARG A 125 -10.09 -3.16 0.25
C ARG A 125 -9.13 -2.83 1.40
N THR A 126 -9.05 -1.56 1.81
CA THR A 126 -8.08 -1.06 2.80
C THR A 126 -8.53 -1.18 4.27
N LYS A 127 -9.59 -1.94 4.57
CA LYS A 127 -10.33 -1.87 5.86
C LYS A 127 -9.51 -2.09 7.14
N GLU A 128 -8.33 -2.70 7.07
CA GLU A 128 -7.43 -2.87 8.23
C GLU A 128 -6.00 -2.32 8.06
N LYS A 129 -5.60 -1.97 6.83
CA LYS A 129 -4.23 -1.54 6.52
C LYS A 129 -4.16 -0.01 6.43
N ASP A 130 -3.48 0.62 7.38
CA ASP A 130 -3.18 2.05 7.34
C ASP A 130 -1.89 2.29 6.55
N TYR A 131 -2.03 2.60 5.26
CA TYR A 131 -0.90 2.86 4.36
C TYR A 131 -0.34 4.29 4.43
N GLN A 132 -0.87 5.09 5.35
CA GLN A 132 -0.37 6.42 5.62
C GLN A 132 0.89 6.30 6.47
N ILE A 133 2.00 6.75 5.89
CA ILE A 133 3.27 6.82 6.58
C ILE A 133 3.32 8.19 7.26
N VAL A 134 3.41 8.21 8.59
CA VAL A 134 3.47 9.44 9.38
C VAL A 134 4.75 9.46 10.21
N ASN A 135 5.29 10.67 10.40
CA ASN A 135 6.59 10.95 11.00
C ASN A 135 6.72 10.47 12.47
N ILE A 136 7.69 9.60 12.76
CA ILE A 136 8.00 9.14 14.13
C ILE A 136 8.63 10.23 15.02
N LEU A 137 9.24 11.25 14.41
CA LEU A 137 9.80 12.44 15.07
C LEU A 137 8.74 13.52 15.32
N THR A 138 7.47 13.26 15.02
CA THR A 138 6.38 14.11 15.51
C THR A 138 6.37 13.98 17.03
N ILE A 139 6.77 15.05 17.73
CA ILE A 139 6.87 15.11 19.20
C ILE A 139 5.50 14.87 19.88
N PHE A 140 4.41 14.94 19.12
CA PHE A 140 3.04 14.78 19.58
C PHE A 140 2.45 13.43 19.15
N PRO A 141 1.57 12.82 19.98
CA PRO A 141 0.85 11.61 19.61
C PRO A 141 0.03 11.87 18.35
N ILE A 142 0.30 11.08 17.31
CA ILE A 142 -0.40 11.15 16.03
C ILE A 142 -1.84 10.68 16.27
N PRO A 143 -2.88 11.50 16.03
CA PRO A 143 -4.26 11.06 16.13
C PRO A 143 -4.51 9.89 15.16
N SER A 144 -5.44 9.00 15.52
CA SER A 144 -5.95 8.01 14.59
C SER A 144 -6.55 8.73 13.38
N ILE A 145 -6.21 8.26 12.17
CA ILE A 145 -6.78 8.75 10.92
C ILE A 145 -8.30 8.64 11.02
N PRO A 146 -9.08 9.69 10.67
CA PRO A 146 -10.53 9.57 10.61
C PRO A 146 -10.87 8.40 9.68
N GLU A 147 -11.66 7.43 10.20
CA GLU A 147 -12.05 6.15 9.58
C GLU A 147 -11.18 4.91 9.90
N SER A 148 -10.02 5.04 10.53
CA SER A 148 -9.24 3.87 10.98
C SER A 148 -9.88 3.21 12.21
N LYS A 149 -10.06 1.89 12.17
CA LYS A 149 -10.54 1.07 13.31
C LYS A 149 -9.48 0.90 14.41
N ARG A 150 -8.20 1.22 14.13
CA ARG A 150 -7.09 0.99 15.05
C ARG A 150 -6.88 2.22 15.95
N LYS A 151 -6.93 2.00 17.26
CA LYS A 151 -6.61 3.04 18.26
C LYS A 151 -5.12 3.36 18.16
N VAL A 152 -4.84 4.62 17.83
CA VAL A 152 -3.59 5.36 18.02
C VAL A 152 -2.36 4.48 18.34
N ALA A 153 -1.49 4.27 17.36
CA ALA A 153 -0.20 3.65 17.59
C ALA A 153 0.86 4.21 16.63
N TYR A 154 2.05 4.43 17.17
CA TYR A 154 3.29 4.61 16.44
C TYR A 154 3.33 3.74 15.19
N CYS A 155 3.62 4.35 14.04
CA CYS A 155 3.87 3.67 12.76
C CYS A 155 3.05 2.38 12.53
N ASN A 156 1.79 2.53 12.12
CA ASN A 156 0.91 1.39 11.81
C ASN A 156 1.01 0.93 10.34
N SER A 157 2.13 1.23 9.67
CA SER A 157 2.35 0.84 8.27
C SER A 157 3.09 -0.50 8.21
N PRO A 158 2.79 -1.39 7.25
CA PRO A 158 3.62 -2.57 6.98
C PRO A 158 5.07 -2.17 6.64
N VAL A 159 6.03 -3.07 6.89
CA VAL A 159 7.45 -2.83 6.65
C VAL A 159 7.68 -2.72 5.15
N LYS A 160 7.83 -1.49 4.67
CA LYS A 160 7.94 -1.16 3.25
C LYS A 160 9.13 -0.27 2.97
N ILE A 161 9.83 -0.54 1.87
CA ILE A 161 10.89 0.33 1.36
C ILE A 161 10.32 1.11 0.19
N GLU A 162 10.38 2.45 0.21
CA GLU A 162 9.98 3.28 -0.93
C GLU A 162 11.07 4.28 -1.27
N ALA A 163 11.26 4.56 -2.55
CA ALA A 163 12.15 5.61 -3.03
C ALA A 163 11.45 6.41 -4.13
N SER A 164 11.68 7.72 -4.15
CA SER A 164 11.21 8.59 -5.22
C SER A 164 12.32 9.53 -5.67
N LEU A 165 12.40 9.78 -6.98
CA LEU A 165 13.33 10.73 -7.57
C LEU A 165 12.60 11.53 -8.65
N GLY A 166 12.74 12.85 -8.64
CA GLY A 166 12.15 13.72 -9.66
C GLY A 166 12.94 14.99 -9.91
N LEU A 167 12.82 15.53 -11.12
CA LEU A 167 13.33 16.87 -11.49
C LEU A 167 12.22 17.83 -11.90
N TYR A 168 11.04 17.30 -12.19
CA TYR A 168 9.76 17.98 -12.41
C TYR A 168 8.67 16.92 -12.56
N PHE A 169 8.96 15.90 -13.37
CA PHE A 169 8.33 14.58 -13.27
C PHE A 169 9.21 13.69 -12.38
N GLY A 170 8.56 12.99 -11.46
CA GLY A 170 9.19 12.03 -10.56
C GLY A 170 8.73 10.62 -10.86
N VAL A 171 9.59 9.67 -10.51
CA VAL A 171 9.25 8.25 -10.47
C VAL A 171 9.35 7.79 -9.02
N ARG A 172 8.42 6.94 -8.62
CA ARG A 172 8.42 6.26 -7.33
C ARG A 172 8.42 4.77 -7.53
N PHE A 173 9.20 4.10 -6.70
CA PHE A 173 9.23 2.66 -6.56
C PHE A 173 9.14 2.30 -5.08
N GLY A 174 8.47 1.19 -4.79
CA GLY A 174 8.43 0.65 -3.45
C GLY A 174 8.24 -0.85 -3.44
N PHE A 175 8.64 -1.44 -2.31
CA PHE A 175 8.63 -2.86 -2.05
C PHE A 175 8.18 -3.12 -0.62
N ASN A 176 7.07 -3.82 -0.45
CA ASN A 176 6.48 -4.12 0.84
C ASN A 176 6.94 -5.51 1.32
N LEU A 177 7.87 -5.52 2.29
CA LEU A 177 8.46 -6.74 2.85
C LEU A 177 7.45 -7.52 3.69
N SER A 178 6.53 -6.83 4.37
CA SER A 178 5.47 -7.50 5.14
C SER A 178 4.54 -8.30 4.24
N GLU A 179 4.13 -7.74 3.10
CA GLU A 179 3.27 -8.42 2.12
C GLU A 179 4.00 -9.55 1.41
N LEU A 180 5.31 -9.40 1.14
CA LEU A 180 6.10 -10.50 0.62
C LEU A 180 6.13 -11.67 1.61
N LEU A 181 6.32 -11.39 2.91
CA LEU A 181 6.31 -12.40 3.94
C LEU A 181 4.94 -13.09 4.02
N ASP A 182 3.86 -12.31 4.00
CA ASP A 182 2.50 -12.84 4.02
C ASP A 182 2.20 -13.71 2.78
N LEU A 183 2.61 -13.26 1.59
CA LEU A 183 2.49 -14.05 0.37
C LEU A 183 3.19 -15.42 0.49
N ILE A 184 4.44 -15.42 1.00
CA ILE A 184 5.24 -16.64 1.17
C ILE A 184 4.57 -17.57 2.19
N VAL A 185 4.14 -17.01 3.33
CA VAL A 185 3.59 -17.80 4.43
C VAL A 185 2.18 -18.29 4.10
N GLY A 186 1.35 -17.54 3.39
CA GLY A 186 0.02 -18.00 3.03
C GLY A 186 -0.04 -19.00 1.89
N TYR A 187 1.09 -19.37 1.25
CA TYR A 187 1.18 -20.66 0.55
C TYR A 187 0.93 -21.86 1.49
N SER A 188 1.15 -21.67 2.79
CA SER A 188 0.81 -22.64 3.83
C SER A 188 -0.55 -22.37 4.50
N THR A 189 -1.39 -21.52 3.90
CA THR A 189 -2.71 -21.06 4.38
C THR A 189 -2.71 -20.23 5.66
N LEU A 190 -1.53 -19.79 6.09
CA LEU A 190 -1.35 -18.86 7.21
C LEU A 190 -1.43 -17.41 6.72
N ASP A 191 -2.28 -16.61 7.36
CA ASP A 191 -2.41 -15.16 7.15
C ASP A 191 -1.85 -14.43 8.39
N ILE A 192 -0.71 -13.75 8.23
CA ILE A 192 -0.04 -13.02 9.31
C ILE A 192 -0.63 -11.61 9.43
N LEU A 193 -1.03 -11.01 8.31
CA LEU A 193 -1.48 -9.63 8.25
C LEU A 193 -2.98 -9.46 8.52
N ASN A 194 -3.73 -10.56 8.58
CA ASN A 194 -5.17 -10.65 8.85
C ASN A 194 -5.99 -9.84 7.84
N ASP A 195 -5.60 -9.84 6.57
CA ASP A 195 -6.28 -9.13 5.50
C ASP A 195 -6.87 -10.04 4.41
N ASP A 196 -6.70 -11.35 4.55
CA ASP A 196 -7.34 -12.32 3.67
C ASP A 196 -8.86 -12.34 3.87
N GLU A 197 -9.58 -12.62 2.79
CA GLU A 197 -11.02 -12.87 2.89
C GLU A 197 -11.28 -14.23 3.53
N ILE A 198 -12.14 -14.25 4.55
CA ILE A 198 -12.46 -15.46 5.34
C ILE A 198 -13.86 -16.02 5.00
N ASP A 199 -14.77 -15.19 4.45
CA ASP A 199 -16.20 -15.49 4.25
C ASP A 199 -16.58 -16.02 2.88
#